data_AF-A0A2E7BR71-F1
#
_entry.id   AF-A0A2E7BR71-F1
#
_cell.length_a   1.000
_cell.length_b   1.000
_cell.length_c   1.000
_cell.angle_alpha   90.00
_cell.angle_beta   90.00
_cell.angle_gamma   90.00
#
_symmetry.space_group_name_H-M   'P 1'
#
loop_
_entity.id
_entity.type
_entity.pdbx_description
1 polymer ?
#
loop_
_entity_poly.entity_id
_entity_poly.type
_entity_poly.pdbx_seq_one_letter_code
_entity_poly.pdbx_strand_id
1 'polypeptide(L)'
;MSYSNPLDNLRSVRENEHFVKSNSDALEAMRLRKKAREMGEATGVTDEDLINHLVELGIDVETVRILHLVPMIQVAWANGHIDQEERALIELAAQGRGVNERPKARALLTEMLSRPPTADLCNTALDFCRLVLTAEGDDGSGIENLQELALRVAEAHGGFFGIGAVTDSERRALEQISERLHRK
;
A
#
# COMPACT_ATOMS: atom_id res chain seq x y z
N MET A 1 -12.77 44.65 -43.74
CA MET A 1 -13.47 43.72 -42.81
C MET A 1 -12.91 42.34 -43.07
N SER A 2 -12.07 41.82 -42.17
CA SER A 2 -11.46 40.49 -42.34
C SER A 2 -12.48 39.43 -41.92
N TYR A 3 -12.85 38.53 -42.83
CA TYR A 3 -13.76 37.42 -42.55
C TYR A 3 -13.01 36.38 -41.72
N SER A 4 -13.35 36.28 -40.42
CA SER A 4 -12.86 35.20 -39.56
C SER A 4 -13.46 33.88 -40.04
N ASN A 5 -12.61 32.97 -40.53
CA ASN A 5 -13.02 31.68 -41.06
C ASN A 5 -13.54 30.81 -39.90
N PRO A 6 -14.80 30.34 -39.94
CA PRO A 6 -15.38 29.54 -38.86
C PRO A 6 -14.63 28.22 -38.59
N LEU A 7 -13.82 27.74 -39.54
CA LEU A 7 -12.95 26.57 -39.36
C LEU A 7 -11.67 26.86 -38.55
N ASP A 8 -11.20 28.11 -38.51
CA ASP A 8 -10.02 28.50 -37.71
C ASP A 8 -10.34 28.52 -36.22
N ASN A 9 -11.55 28.92 -35.84
CA ASN A 9 -12.02 28.84 -34.45
C ASN A 9 -12.16 27.40 -33.96
N LEU A 10 -12.59 26.47 -34.82
CA LEU A 10 -12.70 25.05 -34.44
C LEU A 10 -11.34 24.36 -34.33
N ARG A 11 -10.35 24.78 -35.15
CA ARG A 11 -8.95 24.34 -35.00
C ARG A 11 -8.32 24.87 -33.73
N SER A 12 -8.46 26.17 -33.44
CA SER A 12 -7.84 26.79 -32.27
C SER A 12 -8.42 26.25 -30.95
N VAL A 13 -9.72 25.97 -30.89
CA VAL A 13 -10.35 25.35 -29.71
C VAL A 13 -9.83 23.94 -29.47
N ARG A 14 -9.75 23.10 -30.52
CA ARG A 14 -9.19 21.74 -30.42
C ARG A 14 -7.71 21.76 -30.06
N GLU A 15 -6.92 22.65 -30.64
CA GLU A 15 -5.50 22.81 -30.32
C GLU A 15 -5.30 23.27 -28.87
N ASN A 16 -6.14 24.18 -28.36
CA ASN A 16 -6.11 24.58 -26.95
C ASN A 16 -6.50 23.44 -26.00
N GLU A 17 -7.53 22.66 -26.33
CA GLU A 17 -7.93 21.50 -25.52
C GLU A 17 -6.83 20.42 -25.48
N HIS A 18 -6.21 20.13 -26.63
CA HIS A 18 -5.07 19.22 -26.71
C HIS A 18 -3.86 19.75 -25.94
N PHE A 19 -3.59 21.06 -26.01
CA PHE A 19 -2.49 21.68 -25.27
C PHE A 19 -2.74 21.66 -23.77
N VAL A 20 -3.95 21.99 -23.31
CA VAL A 20 -4.32 21.96 -21.90
C VAL A 20 -4.24 20.53 -21.34
N LYS A 21 -4.76 19.54 -22.07
CA LYS A 21 -4.68 18.12 -21.67
C LYS A 21 -3.24 17.60 -21.66
N SER A 22 -2.48 17.87 -22.71
CA SER A 22 -1.08 17.43 -22.78
C SER A 22 -0.21 18.09 -21.69
N ASN A 23 -0.53 19.33 -21.31
CA ASN A 23 0.16 20.04 -20.24
C ASN A 23 -0.25 19.53 -18.85
N SER A 24 -1.53 19.15 -18.64
CA SER A 24 -1.96 18.52 -17.39
C SER A 24 -1.32 17.15 -17.19
N ASP A 25 -1.29 16.33 -18.25
CA ASP A 25 -0.72 14.98 -18.21
C ASP A 25 0.79 15.05 -17.93
N ALA A 26 1.49 16.02 -18.53
CA ALA A 26 2.91 16.26 -18.26
C ALA A 26 3.18 16.69 -16.81
N LEU A 27 2.32 17.54 -16.24
CA LEU A 27 2.43 17.97 -14.83
C LEU A 27 2.17 16.81 -13.86
N GLU A 28 1.19 15.96 -14.15
CA GLU A 28 0.90 14.77 -13.36
C GLU A 28 2.05 13.78 -13.40
N ALA A 29 2.56 13.46 -14.59
CA ALA A 29 3.73 12.60 -14.76
C ALA A 29 4.96 13.14 -14.00
N MET A 30 5.19 14.45 -14.01
CA MET A 30 6.27 15.07 -13.25
C MET A 30 6.08 14.91 -11.73
N ARG A 31 4.84 15.01 -11.23
CA ARG A 31 4.51 14.80 -9.82
C ARG A 31 4.73 13.35 -9.39
N LEU A 32 4.26 12.38 -10.18
CA LEU A 32 4.44 10.96 -9.88
C LEU A 32 5.92 10.59 -9.85
N ARG A 33 6.71 11.02 -10.85
CA ARG A 33 8.17 10.82 -10.87
C ARG A 33 8.87 11.42 -9.66
N LYS A 34 8.45 12.61 -9.24
CA LYS A 34 9.00 13.24 -8.04
C LYS A 34 8.70 12.42 -6.78
N LYS A 35 7.46 11.97 -6.60
CA LYS A 35 7.06 11.12 -5.47
C LYS A 35 7.83 9.79 -5.45
N ALA A 36 7.99 9.16 -6.61
CA ALA A 36 8.73 7.91 -6.74
C ALA A 36 10.18 8.09 -6.30
N ARG A 37 10.84 9.13 -6.81
CA ARG A 37 12.21 9.46 -6.41
C ARG A 37 12.35 9.70 -4.91
N GLU A 38 11.47 10.53 -4.33
CA GLU A 38 11.48 10.83 -2.88
C GLU A 38 11.27 9.57 -2.04
N MET A 39 10.42 8.64 -2.50
CA MET A 39 10.17 7.38 -1.80
C MET A 39 11.36 6.43 -1.89
N GLY A 40 11.98 6.27 -3.06
CA GLY A 40 13.18 5.45 -3.22
C GLY A 40 14.34 5.93 -2.36
N GLU A 41 14.59 7.25 -2.37
CA GLU A 41 15.62 7.87 -1.53
C GLU A 41 15.35 7.66 -0.03
N ALA A 42 14.09 7.72 0.42
CA ALA A 42 13.73 7.58 1.82
C ALA A 42 13.68 6.12 2.33
N THR A 43 13.46 5.15 1.43
CA THR A 43 13.28 3.73 1.79
C THR A 43 14.51 2.88 1.49
N GLY A 44 15.45 3.38 0.67
CA GLY A 44 16.62 2.62 0.23
C GLY A 44 16.30 1.53 -0.80
N VAL A 45 15.04 1.38 -1.20
CA VAL A 45 14.61 0.46 -2.25
C VAL A 45 15.05 1.01 -3.61
N THR A 46 15.74 0.19 -4.39
CA THR A 46 16.27 0.57 -5.73
C THR A 46 15.40 0.05 -6.88
N ASP A 47 14.36 -0.73 -6.59
CA ASP A 47 13.41 -1.23 -7.57
C ASP A 47 12.45 -0.10 -8.00
N GLU A 48 12.78 0.55 -9.10
CA GLU A 48 12.02 1.69 -9.64
C GLU A 48 10.61 1.28 -10.07
N ASP A 49 10.42 0.08 -10.63
CA ASP A 49 9.12 -0.39 -11.10
C ASP A 49 8.17 -0.58 -9.91
N LEU A 50 8.65 -1.19 -8.82
CA LEU A 50 7.88 -1.34 -7.59
C LEU A 50 7.51 0.01 -6.99
N ILE A 51 8.45 0.95 -6.91
CA ILE A 51 8.21 2.27 -6.34
C ILE A 51 7.20 3.06 -7.19
N ASN A 52 7.33 3.02 -8.52
CA ASN A 52 6.37 3.67 -9.41
C ASN A 52 4.97 3.09 -9.22
N HIS A 53 4.86 1.76 -9.13
CA HIS A 53 3.59 1.07 -8.88
C HIS A 53 2.97 1.48 -7.53
N LEU A 54 3.78 1.57 -6.46
CA LEU A 54 3.32 2.08 -5.17
C LEU A 54 2.77 3.52 -5.27
N VAL A 55 3.43 4.39 -6.04
CA VAL A 55 2.96 5.77 -6.27
C VAL A 55 1.64 5.80 -7.03
N GLU A 56 1.47 4.94 -8.02
CA GLU A 56 0.21 4.78 -8.76
C GLU A 56 -0.93 4.27 -7.86
N LEU A 57 -0.61 3.40 -6.90
CA LEU A 57 -1.52 2.96 -5.85
C LEU A 57 -1.80 4.02 -4.78
N GLY A 58 -1.25 5.23 -4.93
CA GLY A 58 -1.47 6.36 -4.02
C GLY A 58 -0.55 6.39 -2.79
N ILE A 59 0.46 5.52 -2.74
CA ILE A 59 1.46 5.50 -1.67
C ILE A 59 2.52 6.56 -1.95
N ASP A 60 2.93 7.26 -0.90
CA ASP A 60 3.96 8.29 -0.93
C ASP A 60 4.88 8.14 0.29
N VAL A 61 5.94 8.97 0.37
CA VAL A 61 6.90 8.94 1.48
C VAL A 61 6.26 9.16 2.86
N GLU A 62 5.09 9.79 2.92
CA GLU A 62 4.37 10.03 4.18
C GLU A 62 3.53 8.82 4.61
N THR A 63 3.11 8.00 3.65
CA THR A 63 2.22 6.83 3.84
C THR A 63 2.94 5.49 3.74
N VAL A 64 4.16 5.43 3.19
CA VAL A 64 4.92 4.17 2.95
C VAL A 64 5.11 3.30 4.19
N ARG A 65 5.12 3.88 5.40
CA ARG A 65 5.21 3.11 6.65
C ARG A 65 4.05 2.14 6.84
N ILE A 66 2.89 2.42 6.25
CA ILE A 66 1.71 1.54 6.32
C ILE A 66 1.94 0.19 5.67
N LEU A 67 2.85 0.08 4.70
CA LEU A 67 3.07 -1.16 3.96
C LEU A 67 3.43 -2.33 4.88
N HIS A 68 4.11 -2.06 6.00
CA HIS A 68 4.44 -3.06 7.02
C HIS A 68 3.22 -3.57 7.81
N LEU A 69 2.11 -2.82 7.81
CA LEU A 69 0.84 -3.22 8.43
C LEU A 69 -0.09 -3.96 7.46
N VAL A 70 0.13 -3.83 6.16
CA VAL A 70 -0.74 -4.42 5.13
C VAL A 70 -0.90 -5.94 5.28
N PRO A 71 0.14 -6.73 5.63
CA PRO A 71 -0.04 -8.18 5.84
C PRO A 71 -1.02 -8.50 6.97
N MET A 72 -0.94 -7.77 8.09
CA MET A 72 -1.89 -7.92 9.20
C MET A 72 -3.31 -7.51 8.79
N ILE A 73 -3.45 -6.40 8.07
CA ILE A 73 -4.74 -5.92 7.56
C ILE A 73 -5.35 -6.91 6.57
N GLN A 74 -4.53 -7.53 5.72
CA GLN A 74 -4.95 -8.55 4.76
C GLN A 74 -5.50 -9.79 5.48
N VAL A 75 -4.83 -10.24 6.55
CA VAL A 75 -5.30 -11.38 7.36
C VAL A 75 -6.60 -11.04 8.07
N ALA A 76 -6.69 -9.88 8.72
CA ALA A 76 -7.90 -9.47 9.42
C ALA A 76 -9.11 -9.40 8.47
N TRP A 77 -8.94 -8.89 7.24
CA TRP A 77 -10.01 -8.89 6.25
C TRP A 77 -10.31 -10.25 5.60
N ALA A 78 -9.58 -11.32 5.92
CA ALA A 78 -9.73 -12.61 5.23
C ALA A 78 -11.15 -13.20 5.38
N ASN A 79 -11.82 -12.91 6.50
CA ASN A 79 -13.22 -13.29 6.75
C ASN A 79 -14.24 -12.26 6.25
N GLY A 80 -13.81 -11.23 5.52
CA GLY A 80 -14.67 -10.18 4.97
C GLY A 80 -15.14 -9.13 5.97
N HIS A 81 -14.69 -9.20 7.22
CA HIS A 81 -14.87 -8.20 8.28
C HIS A 81 -13.63 -8.18 9.16
N ILE A 82 -13.41 -7.10 9.91
CA ILE A 82 -12.38 -7.01 10.94
C ILE A 82 -13.07 -6.87 12.29
N ASP A 83 -12.68 -7.71 13.24
CA ASP A 83 -13.22 -7.66 14.59
C ASP A 83 -12.48 -6.67 15.50
N GLN A 84 -13.09 -6.34 16.64
CA GLN A 84 -12.57 -5.30 17.53
C GLN A 84 -11.17 -5.65 18.08
N GLU A 85 -10.92 -6.93 18.37
CA GLU A 85 -9.65 -7.41 18.91
C GLU A 85 -8.53 -7.34 17.86
N GLU A 86 -8.82 -7.76 16.62
CA GLU A 86 -7.91 -7.65 15.49
C GLU A 86 -7.57 -6.19 15.17
N ARG A 87 -8.59 -5.32 15.15
CA ARG A 87 -8.41 -3.88 14.97
C ARG A 87 -7.49 -3.31 16.04
N ALA A 88 -7.71 -3.66 17.31
CA ALA A 88 -6.89 -3.16 18.41
C ALA A 88 -5.41 -3.60 18.28
N LEU A 89 -5.15 -4.83 17.84
CA LEU A 89 -3.79 -5.29 17.57
C LEU A 89 -3.13 -4.55 16.41
N ILE A 90 -3.86 -4.31 15.32
CA ILE A 90 -3.35 -3.53 14.18
C ILE A 90 -3.03 -2.09 14.61
N GLU A 91 -3.89 -1.46 15.42
CA GLU A 91 -3.66 -0.12 15.96
C GLU A 91 -2.45 -0.06 16.89
N LEU A 92 -2.26 -1.10 17.73
CA LEU A 92 -1.07 -1.23 18.58
C LEU A 92 0.20 -1.38 17.75
N ALA A 93 0.18 -2.22 16.70
CA ALA A 93 1.29 -2.37 15.77
C ALA A 93 1.59 -1.06 15.02
N ALA A 94 0.55 -0.30 14.66
CA ALA A 94 0.68 1.01 14.03
C ALA A 94 1.36 2.03 14.95
N GLN A 95 1.02 2.02 16.25
CA GLN A 95 1.67 2.85 17.24
C GLN A 95 3.16 2.51 17.37
N GLY A 96 3.50 1.23 17.50
CA GLY A 96 4.88 0.76 17.64
C GLY A 96 5.79 1.10 16.45
N ARG A 97 5.21 1.34 15.25
CA ARG A 97 5.95 1.68 14.03
C ARG A 97 5.90 3.15 13.63
N GLY A 98 5.35 4.02 14.49
CA GLY A 98 5.27 5.46 14.24
C GLY A 98 4.29 5.86 13.13
N VAL A 99 3.30 5.00 12.82
CA VAL A 99 2.24 5.32 11.83
C VAL A 99 1.30 6.39 12.39
N ASN A 100 1.00 6.32 13.69
CA ASN A 100 0.08 7.26 14.36
C ASN A 100 0.63 8.69 14.47
N GLU A 101 1.95 8.84 14.40
CA GLU A 101 2.66 10.14 14.43
C GLU A 101 2.58 10.86 13.07
N ARG A 102 2.19 10.15 12.01
CA ARG A 102 2.11 10.67 10.65
C ARG A 102 0.64 10.85 10.26
N PRO A 103 0.13 12.09 10.11
CA PRO A 103 -1.28 12.33 9.86
C PRO A 103 -1.84 11.59 8.63
N LYS A 104 -1.08 11.58 7.52
CA LYS A 104 -1.49 10.89 6.29
C LYS A 104 -1.49 9.37 6.44
N ALA A 105 -0.45 8.80 7.06
CA ALA A 105 -0.41 7.36 7.31
C ALA A 105 -1.55 6.94 8.25
N ARG A 106 -1.83 7.70 9.31
CA ARG A 106 -2.96 7.42 10.20
C ARG A 106 -4.32 7.50 9.48
N ALA A 107 -4.50 8.48 8.59
CA ALA A 107 -5.72 8.59 7.79
C ALA A 107 -5.90 7.37 6.86
N LEU A 108 -4.83 6.97 6.16
CA LEU A 108 -4.85 5.79 5.29
C LEU A 108 -5.10 4.50 6.09
N LEU A 109 -4.56 4.38 7.31
CA LEU A 109 -4.81 3.23 8.18
C LEU A 109 -6.30 3.15 8.52
N THR A 110 -6.90 4.29 8.88
CA THR A 110 -8.33 4.37 9.22
C THR A 110 -9.20 3.95 8.02
N GLU A 111 -8.81 4.35 6.81
CA GLU A 111 -9.47 3.93 5.58
C GLU A 111 -9.36 2.41 5.35
N MET A 112 -8.15 1.85 5.47
CA MET A 112 -7.89 0.41 5.28
C MET A 112 -8.54 -0.47 6.35
N LEU A 113 -8.77 0.06 7.55
CA LEU A 113 -9.54 -0.61 8.61
C LEU A 113 -11.06 -0.50 8.40
N SER A 114 -11.51 0.37 7.50
CA SER A 114 -12.92 0.57 7.17
C SER A 114 -13.30 -0.11 5.85
N ARG A 115 -12.34 -0.31 4.95
CA ARG A 115 -12.51 -1.00 3.67
C ARG A 115 -11.27 -1.85 3.36
N PRO A 116 -11.44 -3.08 2.87
CA PRO A 116 -10.30 -3.92 2.51
C PRO A 116 -9.43 -3.26 1.44
N PRO A 117 -8.10 -3.33 1.57
CA PRO A 117 -7.19 -2.95 0.49
C PRO A 117 -7.40 -3.84 -0.74
N THR A 118 -6.97 -3.33 -1.90
CA THR A 118 -6.97 -4.14 -3.13
C THR A 118 -5.92 -5.25 -3.02
N ALA A 119 -6.17 -6.37 -3.70
CA ALA A 119 -5.20 -7.46 -3.78
C ALA A 119 -3.86 -6.99 -4.38
N ASP A 120 -3.90 -6.02 -5.30
CA ASP A 120 -2.70 -5.41 -5.86
C ASP A 120 -1.87 -4.71 -4.79
N LEU A 121 -2.47 -3.82 -3.99
CA LEU A 121 -1.79 -3.16 -2.87
C LEU A 121 -1.25 -4.15 -1.85
N CYS A 122 -1.99 -5.22 -1.53
CA CYS A 122 -1.50 -6.29 -0.65
C CYS A 122 -0.23 -6.94 -1.19
N ASN A 123 -0.25 -7.35 -2.47
CA ASN A 123 0.89 -7.98 -3.12
C ASN A 123 2.10 -7.05 -3.21
N THR A 124 1.89 -5.80 -3.63
CA THR A 124 2.96 -4.80 -3.74
C THR A 124 3.57 -4.46 -2.39
N ALA A 125 2.77 -4.40 -1.32
CA ALA A 125 3.25 -4.18 0.02
C ALA A 125 4.15 -5.33 0.52
N LEU A 126 3.80 -6.58 0.23
CA LEU A 126 4.62 -7.75 0.56
C LEU A 126 5.95 -7.73 -0.18
N ASP A 127 5.92 -7.42 -1.48
CA ASP A 127 7.13 -7.29 -2.29
C ASP A 127 8.04 -6.17 -1.76
N PHE A 128 7.45 -5.03 -1.37
CA PHE A 128 8.16 -3.92 -0.74
C PHE A 128 8.79 -4.32 0.59
N CYS A 129 8.05 -4.94 1.52
CA CYS A 129 8.59 -5.38 2.79
C CYS A 129 9.77 -6.33 2.61
N ARG A 130 9.68 -7.26 1.66
CA ARG A 130 10.78 -8.17 1.33
C ARG A 130 12.02 -7.43 0.82
N LEU A 131 11.85 -6.48 -0.12
CA LEU A 131 12.97 -5.71 -0.67
C LEU A 131 13.64 -4.83 0.39
N VAL A 132 12.86 -4.19 1.27
CA VAL A 132 13.41 -3.40 2.38
C VAL A 132 14.25 -4.28 3.30
N LEU A 133 13.71 -5.42 3.76
CA LEU A 133 14.43 -6.35 4.63
C LEU A 133 15.70 -6.89 3.95
N THR A 134 15.61 -7.23 2.66
CA THR A 134 16.77 -7.68 1.87
C THR A 134 17.85 -6.60 1.77
N ALA A 135 17.44 -5.34 1.55
CA ALA A 135 18.36 -4.19 1.46
C ALA A 135 19.03 -3.88 2.81
N GLU A 136 18.33 -4.12 3.93
CA GLU A 136 18.86 -4.00 5.29
C GLU A 136 19.80 -5.16 5.68
N GLY A 137 19.92 -6.19 4.83
CA GLY A 137 20.74 -7.37 5.12
C GLY A 137 20.12 -8.29 6.17
N ASP A 138 18.79 -8.28 6.28
CA ASP A 138 18.03 -9.14 7.19
C ASP A 138 18.37 -10.62 6.96
N ASP A 139 18.51 -11.35 8.05
CA ASP A 139 18.84 -12.78 8.06
C ASP A 139 17.61 -13.69 7.91
N GLY A 140 16.44 -13.11 7.67
CA GLY A 140 15.14 -13.77 7.66
C GLY A 140 14.29 -13.46 8.89
N SER A 141 14.89 -12.93 9.97
CA SER A 141 14.17 -12.61 11.21
C SER A 141 13.11 -11.53 11.02
N GLY A 142 13.32 -10.56 10.13
CA GLY A 142 12.31 -9.55 9.79
C GLY A 142 11.10 -10.16 9.07
N ILE A 143 11.33 -11.14 8.19
CA ILE A 143 10.25 -11.88 7.51
C ILE A 143 9.46 -12.72 8.51
N GLU A 144 10.16 -13.44 9.39
CA GLU A 144 9.54 -14.24 10.46
C GLU A 144 8.70 -13.36 11.38
N ASN A 145 9.22 -12.22 11.82
CA ASN A 145 8.49 -11.25 12.65
C ASN A 145 7.22 -10.74 11.95
N LEU A 146 7.26 -10.48 10.64
CA LEU A 146 6.09 -10.02 9.88
C LEU A 146 5.01 -11.10 9.80
N GLN A 147 5.42 -12.36 9.63
CA GLN A 147 4.53 -13.53 9.64
C GLN A 147 3.93 -13.78 11.02
N GLU A 148 4.74 -13.69 12.08
CA GLU A 148 4.28 -13.85 13.45
C GLU A 148 3.24 -12.78 13.82
N LEU A 149 3.47 -11.52 13.43
CA LEU A 149 2.51 -10.45 13.66
C LEU A 149 1.19 -10.67 12.91
N ALA A 150 1.25 -11.14 11.66
CA ALA A 150 0.05 -11.49 10.89
C ALA A 150 -0.70 -12.67 11.53
N LEU A 151 0.02 -13.69 12.01
CA LEU A 151 -0.55 -14.83 12.73
C LEU A 151 -1.23 -14.39 14.03
N ARG A 152 -0.58 -13.53 14.82
CA ARG A 152 -1.14 -13.00 16.07
C ARG A 152 -2.44 -12.23 15.87
N VAL A 153 -2.61 -11.58 14.71
CA VAL A 153 -3.88 -10.94 14.35
C VAL A 153 -4.97 -11.98 14.09
N ALA A 154 -4.69 -13.03 13.30
CA ALA A 154 -5.65 -14.13 13.12
C ALA A 154 -6.00 -14.85 14.44
N GLU A 155 -5.04 -14.99 15.35
CA GLU A 155 -5.26 -15.64 16.65
C GLU A 155 -6.02 -14.75 17.65
N ALA A 156 -6.11 -13.44 17.39
CA ALA A 156 -6.76 -12.49 18.29
C ALA A 156 -8.20 -12.89 18.55
N HIS A 157 -8.90 -13.32 17.49
CA HIS A 157 -10.29 -13.74 17.53
C HIS A 157 -10.49 -15.20 18.00
N GLY A 158 -9.49 -15.78 18.69
CA GLY A 158 -9.44 -17.18 19.12
C GLY A 158 -9.30 -17.41 20.63
N GLY A 159 -9.58 -16.43 21.49
CA GLY A 159 -9.19 -16.47 22.91
C GLY A 159 -10.31 -16.66 23.96
N PHE A 160 -10.60 -17.92 24.38
CA PHE A 160 -10.75 -18.29 25.81
C PHE A 160 -10.82 -19.82 26.08
N PHE A 161 -10.96 -20.70 25.09
CA PHE A 161 -11.05 -22.16 25.32
C PHE A 161 -10.55 -23.03 24.16
N GLY A 162 -9.51 -22.64 23.42
CA GLY A 162 -8.83 -23.55 22.47
C GLY A 162 -9.70 -24.17 21.37
N ILE A 163 -10.88 -23.62 21.09
CA ILE A 163 -11.81 -24.07 20.04
C ILE A 163 -12.34 -22.83 19.34
N GLY A 164 -11.45 -22.21 18.57
CA GLY A 164 -11.69 -21.05 17.71
C GLY A 164 -10.45 -20.90 16.86
N ALA A 165 -10.16 -21.94 16.07
CA ALA A 165 -8.96 -22.00 15.24
C ALA A 165 -9.04 -20.92 14.16
N VAL A 166 -7.87 -20.37 13.81
CA VAL A 166 -7.63 -19.63 12.57
C VAL A 166 -8.47 -20.26 11.46
N THR A 167 -9.38 -19.47 10.91
CA THR A 167 -10.33 -19.89 9.88
C THR A 167 -9.59 -20.35 8.62
N ASP A 168 -10.27 -21.12 7.77
CA ASP A 168 -9.70 -21.53 6.48
C ASP A 168 -9.32 -20.32 5.60
N SER A 169 -10.07 -19.22 5.70
CA SER A 169 -9.78 -17.99 4.96
C SER A 169 -8.53 -17.29 5.48
N GLU A 170 -8.39 -17.12 6.80
CA GLU A 170 -7.19 -16.54 7.41
C GLU A 170 -5.96 -17.42 7.16
N ARG A 171 -6.11 -18.74 7.25
CA ARG A 171 -5.04 -19.69 6.92
C ARG A 171 -4.54 -19.51 5.50
N ARG A 172 -5.45 -19.40 4.53
CA ARG A 172 -5.08 -19.12 3.13
C ARG A 172 -4.40 -17.75 2.97
N ALA A 173 -4.86 -16.73 3.69
CA ALA A 173 -4.21 -15.42 3.67
C ALA A 173 -2.77 -15.49 4.21
N LEU A 174 -2.56 -16.19 5.33
CA LEU A 174 -1.24 -16.43 5.91
C LEU A 174 -0.33 -17.24 4.98
N GLU A 175 -0.85 -18.27 4.31
CA GLU A 175 -0.12 -19.05 3.31
C GLU A 175 0.33 -18.16 2.14
N GLN A 176 -0.57 -17.34 1.59
CA GLN A 176 -0.23 -16.38 0.52
C GLN A 176 0.85 -15.38 0.92
N ILE A 177 0.76 -14.84 2.14
CA ILE A 177 1.76 -13.94 2.71
C ILE A 177 3.11 -14.66 2.79
N SER A 178 3.13 -15.87 3.33
CA SER A 178 4.37 -16.65 3.48
C SER A 178 5.01 -17.00 2.14
N GLU A 179 4.23 -17.48 1.18
CA GLU A 179 4.71 -17.81 -0.17
C GLU A 179 5.34 -16.60 -0.86
N ARG A 180 4.74 -15.42 -0.71
CA ARG A 180 5.21 -14.22 -1.39
C ARG A 180 6.46 -13.62 -0.73
N LEU A 181 6.52 -13.62 0.60
CA LEU A 181 7.71 -13.16 1.33
C LEU A 181 8.92 -14.05 1.09
N HIS A 182 8.74 -15.37 0.91
CA HIS A 182 9.82 -16.31 0.65
C HIS A 182 10.19 -16.50 -0.83
N ARG A 183 9.48 -15.84 -1.75
CA ARG A 183 9.79 -15.95 -3.18
C ARG A 183 11.18 -15.37 -3.46
N LYS A 184 12.03 -16.16 -4.12
CA LYS A 184 13.36 -15.75 -4.60
C LYS A 184 13.27 -14.84 -5.81
#